data_AF-A0A914Y2Y1-F1
#
_entry.id   AF-A0A914Y2Y1-F1
#
_cell.length_a   1.000
_cell.length_b   1.000
_cell.length_c   1.000
_cell.angle_alpha   90.00
_cell.angle_beta   90.00
_cell.angle_gamma   90.00
#
_symmetry.space_group_name_H-M   'P 1'
#
loop_
_entity.id
_entity.type
_entity.pdbx_description
1 polymer ?
#
loop_
_entity_poly.entity_id
_entity_poly.type
_entity_poly.pdbx_seq_one_letter_code
_entity_poly.pdbx_strand_id
1 'polypeptide(L)'
;MPKFDKLKQKIETALKEKNTYEALQIYRTIRNRCKDEEQALECLDLLSDGIRHFAKEKEETTLIDLAEVYADTLVGLHVTTSEKIYSQIETILSLLPSFLSKHDPTSPSNVDVRSKFTNEVFKWSRQISTLTFRKQRGDPKLHKIFAKVHWQQGTHNVARLHFLLSNDPQEFAKFMIDYTTNHDESEHDESDNYAAQAVFQLLTYKKLRIAQTFFSFYCRDHPNIRETFPFKKSPM
;
A
#
# COMPACT_ATOMS: atom_id res chain seq x y z
N MET A 1 -32.12 13.29 -8.67
CA MET A 1 -31.17 13.28 -9.81
C MET A 1 -29.81 12.93 -9.24
N PRO A 2 -29.09 11.94 -9.79
CA PRO A 2 -27.72 11.67 -9.34
C PRO A 2 -26.90 12.97 -9.45
N LYS A 3 -26.30 13.39 -8.33
CA LYS A 3 -25.80 14.76 -8.14
C LYS A 3 -24.64 15.12 -9.09
N PHE A 4 -23.99 14.12 -9.67
CA PHE A 4 -22.81 14.28 -10.51
C PHE A 4 -23.03 13.98 -12.01
N ASP A 5 -24.24 13.63 -12.47
CA ASP A 5 -24.47 13.18 -13.86
C ASP A 5 -23.92 14.12 -14.94
N LYS A 6 -24.18 15.42 -14.81
CA LYS A 6 -23.67 16.41 -15.77
C LYS A 6 -22.14 16.48 -15.76
N LEU A 7 -21.49 16.25 -14.63
CA LEU A 7 -20.04 16.23 -14.53
C LEU A 7 -19.46 14.93 -15.07
N LYS A 8 -20.14 13.80 -14.86
CA LYS A 8 -19.78 12.50 -15.46
C LYS A 8 -19.78 12.59 -16.99
N GLN A 9 -20.83 13.16 -17.58
CA GLN A 9 -20.89 13.40 -19.03
C GLN A 9 -19.74 14.29 -19.53
N LYS A 10 -19.39 15.35 -18.78
CA LYS A 10 -18.26 16.22 -19.12
C LYS A 10 -16.91 15.49 -19.03
N ILE A 11 -16.72 14.63 -18.03
CA ILE A 11 -15.53 13.77 -17.94
C ILE A 11 -15.46 12.89 -19.18
N GLU A 12 -16.53 12.18 -19.52
CA GLU A 12 -16.54 11.29 -20.68
C GLU A 12 -16.20 12.01 -21.97
N THR A 13 -16.71 13.23 -22.18
CA THR A 13 -16.35 14.07 -23.33
C THR A 13 -14.87 14.45 -23.29
N ALA A 14 -14.37 14.97 -22.18
CA ALA A 14 -12.96 15.37 -22.05
C ALA A 14 -12.00 14.19 -22.25
N LEU A 15 -12.35 12.99 -21.75
CA LEU A 15 -11.57 11.76 -21.97
C LEU A 15 -11.60 11.33 -23.44
N LYS A 16 -12.75 11.41 -24.13
CA LYS A 16 -12.85 11.12 -25.58
C LYS A 16 -12.02 12.08 -26.43
N GLU A 17 -12.00 13.35 -26.04
CA GLU A 17 -11.20 14.40 -26.69
C GLU A 17 -9.72 14.36 -26.30
N LYS A 18 -9.31 13.44 -25.40
CA LYS A 18 -7.97 13.35 -24.83
C LYS A 18 -7.50 14.65 -24.17
N ASN A 19 -8.45 15.45 -23.67
CA ASN A 19 -8.16 16.66 -22.93
C ASN A 19 -7.91 16.33 -21.45
N THR A 20 -6.71 15.81 -21.17
CA THR A 20 -6.26 15.37 -19.84
C THR A 20 -6.38 16.48 -18.79
N TYR A 21 -6.01 17.71 -19.15
CA TYR A 21 -6.10 18.86 -18.24
C TYR A 21 -7.54 19.15 -17.82
N GLU A 22 -8.47 19.20 -18.79
CA GLU A 22 -9.87 19.47 -18.50
C GLU A 22 -10.50 18.35 -17.66
N ALA A 23 -10.23 17.09 -18.01
CA ALA A 23 -10.68 15.95 -17.24
C ALA A 23 -10.22 16.04 -15.76
N LEU A 24 -8.94 16.34 -15.53
CA LEU A 24 -8.39 16.52 -14.19
C LEU A 24 -9.09 17.67 -13.41
N GLN A 25 -9.36 18.80 -14.07
CA GLN A 25 -10.09 19.91 -13.43
C GLN A 25 -11.53 19.53 -13.06
N ILE A 26 -12.19 18.72 -13.89
CA ILE A 26 -13.53 18.22 -13.58
C ILE A 26 -13.49 17.27 -12.37
N TYR A 27 -12.52 16.36 -12.28
CA TYR A 27 -12.33 15.50 -11.11
C TYR A 27 -12.09 16.30 -9.81
N ARG A 28 -11.24 17.33 -9.84
CA ARG A 28 -11.04 18.25 -8.71
C ARG A 28 -12.34 18.97 -8.33
N THR A 29 -13.14 19.36 -9.32
CA THR A 29 -14.45 19.99 -9.09
C THR A 29 -15.44 19.02 -8.45
N ILE A 30 -15.45 17.74 -8.86
CA ILE A 30 -16.27 16.69 -8.24
C ILE A 30 -15.92 16.58 -6.76
N ARG A 31 -14.63 16.41 -6.45
CA ARG A 31 -14.14 16.34 -5.06
C ARG A 31 -14.64 17.51 -4.21
N ASN A 32 -14.58 18.74 -4.71
CA ASN A 32 -15.02 19.93 -3.98
C ASN A 32 -16.54 20.01 -3.76
N ARG A 33 -17.33 19.23 -4.49
CA ARG A 33 -18.79 19.18 -4.37
C ARG A 33 -19.29 18.10 -3.42
N CYS A 34 -18.47 17.11 -3.08
CA CYS A 34 -18.84 16.09 -2.10
C CYS A 34 -18.84 16.73 -0.70
N LYS A 35 -19.94 16.59 0.05
CA LYS A 35 -20.13 17.25 1.35
C LYS A 35 -20.33 16.29 2.52
N ASP A 36 -20.73 15.07 2.22
CA ASP A 36 -21.05 14.03 3.18
C ASP A 36 -20.43 12.71 2.71
N GLU A 37 -20.50 11.69 3.55
CA GLU A 37 -19.90 10.40 3.28
C GLU A 37 -20.52 9.68 2.08
N GLU A 38 -21.84 9.77 1.90
CA GLU A 38 -22.53 9.14 0.76
C GLU A 38 -22.00 9.71 -0.57
N GLN A 39 -21.90 11.04 -0.66
CA GLN A 39 -21.31 11.70 -1.82
C GLN A 39 -19.81 11.41 -1.95
N ALA A 40 -19.08 11.30 -0.83
CA ALA A 40 -17.67 10.95 -0.83
C ALA A 40 -17.44 9.60 -1.51
N LEU A 41 -18.27 8.59 -1.19
CA LEU A 41 -18.16 7.26 -1.80
C LEU A 41 -18.39 7.29 -3.31
N GLU A 42 -19.40 8.03 -3.79
CA GLU A 42 -19.62 8.21 -5.23
C GLU A 42 -18.45 8.95 -5.90
N CYS A 43 -17.88 9.95 -5.23
CA CYS A 43 -16.71 10.68 -5.71
C CYS A 43 -15.46 9.80 -5.78
N LEU A 44 -15.22 8.96 -4.78
CA LEU A 44 -14.09 8.03 -4.72
C LEU A 44 -14.19 6.97 -5.83
N ASP A 45 -15.39 6.51 -6.17
CA ASP A 45 -15.61 5.64 -7.33
C ASP A 45 -15.19 6.31 -8.63
N LEU A 46 -15.66 7.53 -8.87
CA LEU A 46 -15.31 8.29 -10.07
C LEU A 46 -13.81 8.54 -10.16
N LEU A 47 -13.17 8.92 -9.05
CA LEU A 47 -11.73 9.13 -8.98
C LEU A 47 -10.97 7.83 -9.24
N SER A 48 -11.40 6.70 -8.67
CA SER A 48 -10.79 5.39 -8.91
C SER A 48 -10.89 4.97 -10.38
N ASP A 49 -12.02 5.21 -11.02
CA ASP A 49 -12.21 4.95 -12.45
C ASP A 49 -11.30 5.85 -13.32
N GLY A 50 -11.18 7.13 -12.95
CA GLY A 50 -10.26 8.07 -13.60
C GLY A 50 -8.81 7.66 -13.50
N ILE A 51 -8.36 7.24 -12.30
CA ILE A 51 -7.01 6.70 -12.08
C ILE A 51 -6.78 5.49 -12.98
N ARG A 52 -7.70 4.53 -13.03
CA ARG A 52 -7.58 3.36 -13.92
C ARG A 52 -7.50 3.75 -15.39
N HIS A 53 -8.22 4.80 -15.81
CA HIS A 53 -8.17 5.31 -17.17
C HIS A 53 -6.80 5.92 -17.49
N PHE A 54 -6.30 6.86 -16.68
CA PHE A 54 -5.01 7.51 -16.94
C PHE A 54 -3.81 6.57 -16.78
N ALA A 55 -3.91 5.54 -15.94
CA ALA A 55 -2.91 4.48 -15.89
C ALA A 55 -2.82 3.73 -17.23
N LYS A 56 -3.94 3.47 -17.92
CA LYS A 56 -3.96 2.81 -19.24
C LYS A 56 -3.37 3.70 -20.34
N GLU A 57 -3.66 5.00 -20.29
CA GLU A 57 -3.10 5.99 -21.24
C GLU A 57 -1.63 6.35 -20.93
N LYS A 58 -1.04 5.81 -19.85
CA LYS A 58 0.33 6.10 -19.39
C LYS A 58 0.58 7.57 -19.05
N GLU A 59 -0.46 8.27 -18.62
CA GLU A 59 -0.40 9.67 -18.16
C GLU A 59 0.00 9.73 -16.67
N GLU A 60 1.27 9.44 -16.37
CA GLU A 60 1.79 9.29 -15.00
C GLU A 60 1.51 10.49 -14.09
N THR A 61 1.70 11.71 -14.58
CA THR A 61 1.50 12.94 -13.80
C THR A 61 0.06 13.12 -13.38
N THR A 62 -0.88 12.92 -14.32
CA THR A 62 -2.32 13.02 -14.06
C THR A 62 -2.80 11.88 -13.16
N LEU A 63 -2.25 10.69 -13.34
CA LEU A 63 -2.50 9.53 -12.49
C LEU A 63 -2.13 9.84 -11.03
N ILE A 64 -0.93 10.39 -10.79
CA ILE A 64 -0.46 10.77 -9.45
C ILE A 64 -1.35 11.86 -8.86
N ASP A 65 -1.63 12.92 -9.63
CA ASP A 65 -2.51 14.02 -9.20
C ASP A 65 -3.89 13.50 -8.76
N LEU A 66 -4.49 12.56 -9.50
CA LEU A 66 -5.79 11.97 -9.12
C LEU A 66 -5.69 11.07 -7.89
N ALA A 67 -4.61 10.31 -7.73
CA ALA A 67 -4.39 9.52 -6.53
C ALA A 67 -4.30 10.41 -5.28
N GLU A 68 -3.64 11.56 -5.39
CA GLU A 68 -3.61 12.55 -4.32
C GLU A 68 -5.00 13.12 -4.01
N VAL A 69 -5.78 13.48 -5.05
CA VAL A 69 -7.18 13.95 -4.86
C VAL A 69 -8.04 12.87 -4.19
N TYR A 70 -7.83 11.60 -4.53
CA TYR A 70 -8.50 10.46 -3.89
C TYR A 70 -8.14 10.39 -2.38
N ALA A 71 -6.86 10.44 -2.04
CA ALA A 71 -6.42 10.41 -0.64
C ALA A 71 -6.90 11.63 0.15
N ASP A 72 -6.85 12.82 -0.43
CA ASP A 72 -7.39 14.06 0.15
C ASP A 72 -8.90 13.99 0.40
N THR A 73 -9.63 13.26 -0.44
CA THR A 73 -11.08 13.04 -0.27
C THR A 73 -11.35 12.14 0.94
N LEU A 74 -10.59 11.05 1.10
CA LEU A 74 -10.67 10.18 2.28
C LEU A 74 -10.42 10.98 3.57
N VAL A 75 -9.34 11.75 3.61
CA VAL A 75 -8.94 12.56 4.76
C VAL A 75 -9.97 13.65 5.07
N GLY A 76 -10.37 14.43 4.06
CA GLY A 76 -11.23 15.60 4.23
C GLY A 76 -12.66 15.26 4.65
N LEU A 77 -13.18 14.10 4.24
CA LEU A 77 -14.56 13.68 4.51
C LEU A 77 -14.68 12.57 5.56
N HIS A 78 -13.56 12.20 6.20
CA HIS A 78 -13.52 11.19 7.26
C HIS A 78 -14.21 9.87 6.89
N VAL A 79 -14.09 9.45 5.62
CA VAL A 79 -14.81 8.30 5.08
C VAL A 79 -14.51 7.04 5.90
N THR A 80 -15.53 6.28 6.26
CA THR A 80 -15.35 5.06 7.05
C THR A 80 -14.64 3.96 6.25
N THR A 81 -13.94 3.08 6.94
CA THR A 81 -13.27 1.94 6.30
C THR A 81 -14.30 0.95 5.75
N SER A 82 -14.10 0.47 4.52
CA SER A 82 -14.82 -0.66 3.95
C SER A 82 -13.91 -1.49 3.04
N GLU A 83 -14.30 -2.74 2.75
CA GLU A 83 -13.58 -3.61 1.81
C GLU A 83 -13.38 -2.97 0.43
N LYS A 84 -14.38 -2.20 -0.02
CA LYS A 84 -14.31 -1.46 -1.28
C LYS A 84 -13.19 -0.42 -1.27
N ILE A 85 -13.10 0.38 -0.20
CA ILE A 85 -12.05 1.40 -0.05
C ILE A 85 -10.67 0.75 0.00
N TYR A 86 -10.52 -0.36 0.73
CA TYR A 86 -9.26 -1.10 0.76
C TYR A 86 -8.86 -1.61 -0.64
N SER A 87 -9.79 -2.19 -1.39
CA SER A 87 -9.54 -2.68 -2.75
C SER A 87 -9.20 -1.56 -3.74
N GLN A 88 -9.84 -0.40 -3.60
CA GLN A 88 -9.50 0.80 -4.38
C GLN A 88 -8.10 1.30 -4.05
N ILE A 89 -7.72 1.40 -2.77
CA ILE A 89 -6.37 1.80 -2.35
C ILE A 89 -5.31 0.82 -2.89
N GLU A 90 -5.55 -0.49 -2.77
CA GLU A 90 -4.66 -1.52 -3.30
C GLU A 90 -4.46 -1.36 -4.81
N THR A 91 -5.57 -1.17 -5.54
CA THR A 91 -5.50 -0.92 -6.99
C THR A 91 -4.67 0.33 -7.28
N ILE A 92 -5.00 1.47 -6.65
CA ILE A 92 -4.32 2.74 -6.92
C ILE A 92 -2.82 2.59 -6.66
N LEU A 93 -2.43 2.01 -5.52
CA LEU A 93 -1.03 1.79 -5.17
C LEU A 93 -0.32 0.88 -6.19
N SER A 94 -1.00 -0.14 -6.71
CA SER A 94 -0.43 -1.04 -7.73
C SER A 94 -0.23 -0.37 -9.10
N LEU A 95 -1.02 0.66 -9.41
CA LEU A 95 -0.95 1.42 -10.67
C LEU A 95 0.07 2.57 -10.61
N LEU A 96 0.33 3.11 -9.41
CA LEU A 96 1.27 4.22 -9.27
C LEU A 96 2.70 3.75 -9.53
N PRO A 97 3.47 4.47 -10.37
CA PRO A 97 4.88 4.18 -10.53
C PRO A 97 5.64 4.56 -9.25
N SER A 98 6.79 3.91 -9.01
CA SER A 98 7.66 4.29 -7.88
C SER A 98 8.38 5.62 -8.15
N PHE A 99 8.71 5.87 -9.42
CA PHE A 99 9.38 7.08 -9.90
C PHE A 99 8.79 7.49 -11.25
N LEU A 100 8.81 8.77 -11.58
CA LEU A 100 8.38 9.23 -12.92
C LEU A 100 9.35 8.71 -13.99
N SER A 101 8.81 8.23 -15.11
CA SER A 101 9.61 7.71 -16.24
C SER A 101 10.58 8.73 -16.84
N LYS A 102 10.34 10.02 -16.62
CA LYS A 102 11.20 11.13 -17.09
C LYS A 102 12.32 11.49 -16.11
N HIS A 103 12.35 10.86 -14.93
CA HIS A 103 13.35 11.14 -13.91
C HIS A 103 14.55 10.22 -14.10
N ASP A 104 15.76 10.75 -13.93
CA ASP A 104 16.98 9.95 -13.96
C ASP A 104 16.97 8.99 -12.75
N PRO A 105 16.96 7.66 -12.96
CA PRO A 105 16.95 6.68 -11.88
C PRO A 105 18.21 6.73 -11.00
N THR A 106 19.28 7.36 -11.46
CA THR A 106 20.55 7.51 -10.72
C THR A 106 20.61 8.80 -9.88
N SER A 107 19.61 9.68 -9.99
CA SER A 107 19.61 10.92 -9.22
C SER A 107 19.34 10.64 -7.73
N PRO A 108 20.20 11.10 -6.80
CA PRO A 108 20.00 10.94 -5.35
C PRO A 108 18.77 11.71 -4.82
N SER A 109 18.10 12.50 -5.66
CA SER A 109 16.84 13.19 -5.36
C SER A 109 15.58 12.41 -5.75
N ASN A 110 15.68 11.11 -6.09
CA ASN A 110 14.53 10.29 -6.49
C ASN A 110 13.59 10.05 -5.31
N VAL A 111 12.66 10.98 -5.10
CA VAL A 111 11.58 10.83 -4.11
C VAL A 111 10.56 9.86 -4.67
N ASP A 112 10.24 8.81 -3.92
CA ASP A 112 9.15 7.90 -4.28
C ASP A 112 7.85 8.72 -4.39
N VAL A 113 7.29 8.79 -5.60
CA VAL A 113 6.12 9.63 -5.90
C VAL A 113 4.87 9.16 -5.17
N ARG A 114 4.86 7.91 -4.69
CA ARG A 114 3.77 7.34 -3.88
C ARG A 114 3.80 7.84 -2.45
N SER A 115 4.88 8.48 -2.00
CA SER A 115 5.05 8.91 -0.60
C SER A 115 3.91 9.81 -0.13
N LYS A 116 3.48 10.76 -0.96
CA LYS A 116 2.38 11.68 -0.59
C LYS A 116 1.05 10.94 -0.46
N PHE A 117 0.69 10.11 -1.45
CA PHE A 117 -0.48 9.24 -1.39
C PHE A 117 -0.47 8.35 -0.15
N THR A 118 0.66 7.68 0.10
CA THR A 118 0.87 6.79 1.25
C THR A 118 0.64 7.52 2.57
N ASN A 119 1.27 8.68 2.73
CA ASN A 119 1.17 9.48 3.95
C ASN A 119 -0.26 9.95 4.23
N GLU A 120 -0.99 10.41 3.21
CA GLU A 120 -2.38 10.84 3.36
C GLU A 120 -3.32 9.65 3.64
N VAL A 121 -3.12 8.50 2.99
CA VAL A 121 -3.89 7.27 3.30
C VAL A 121 -3.67 6.83 4.75
N PHE A 122 -2.42 6.82 5.24
CA PHE A 122 -2.15 6.45 6.63
C PHE A 122 -2.62 7.52 7.63
N LYS A 123 -2.58 8.81 7.27
CA LYS A 123 -3.19 9.89 8.05
C LYS A 123 -4.71 9.70 8.17
N TRP A 124 -5.40 9.45 7.07
CA TRP A 124 -6.82 9.08 7.07
C TRP A 124 -7.09 7.90 8.00
N SER A 125 -6.34 6.80 7.87
CA SER A 125 -6.54 5.59 8.68
C SER A 125 -6.41 5.83 10.18
N ARG A 126 -5.49 6.73 10.58
CA ARG A 126 -5.29 7.13 11.99
C ARG A 126 -6.42 8.01 12.49
N GLN A 127 -6.89 8.92 11.64
CA GLN A 127 -7.94 9.91 11.96
C GLN A 127 -9.30 9.26 12.24
N ILE A 128 -9.69 8.26 11.45
CA ILE A 128 -10.98 7.57 11.61
C ILE A 128 -10.96 6.45 12.67
N SER A 129 -9.78 6.06 13.15
CA SER A 129 -9.66 4.96 14.09
C SER A 129 -10.02 5.38 15.52
N THR A 130 -10.77 4.53 16.22
CA THR A 130 -11.02 4.68 17.66
C THR A 130 -9.94 4.00 18.53
N LEU A 131 -9.19 3.04 17.97
CA LEU A 131 -8.19 2.24 18.68
C LEU A 131 -6.84 2.98 18.77
N THR A 132 -6.29 3.10 19.99
CA THR A 132 -5.05 3.86 20.27
C THR A 132 -3.85 3.38 19.44
N PHE A 133 -3.63 2.07 19.33
CA PHE A 133 -2.48 1.56 18.57
C PHE A 133 -2.59 1.90 17.08
N ARG A 134 -3.81 1.89 16.53
CA ARG A 134 -4.07 2.28 15.13
C ARG A 134 -3.94 3.78 14.93
N LYS A 135 -4.30 4.62 15.92
CA LYS A 135 -4.02 6.07 15.87
C LYS A 135 -2.52 6.38 15.82
N GLN A 136 -1.69 5.56 16.48
CA GLN A 136 -0.24 5.74 16.49
C GLN A 136 0.44 5.18 15.23
N ARG A 137 0.00 4.01 14.77
CA ARG A 137 0.74 3.22 13.77
C ARG A 137 0.04 3.12 12.42
N GLY A 138 -1.26 3.40 12.34
CA GLY A 138 -2.08 3.14 11.15
C GLY A 138 -2.85 1.83 11.24
N ASP A 139 -3.68 1.57 10.23
CA ASP A 139 -4.46 0.35 10.13
C ASP A 139 -3.59 -0.86 9.72
N PRO A 140 -3.52 -1.95 10.52
CA PRO A 140 -2.80 -3.16 10.14
C PRO A 140 -3.23 -3.76 8.80
N LYS A 141 -4.48 -3.56 8.38
CA LYS A 141 -4.98 -4.04 7.09
C LYS A 141 -4.39 -3.25 5.92
N LEU A 142 -4.26 -1.93 6.05
CA LEU A 142 -3.54 -1.12 5.07
C LEU A 142 -2.07 -1.50 5.02
N HIS A 143 -1.43 -1.71 6.18
CA HIS A 143 -0.06 -2.21 6.20
C HIS A 143 0.09 -3.53 5.43
N LYS A 144 -0.84 -4.48 5.56
CA LYS A 144 -0.83 -5.72 4.76
C LYS A 144 -0.91 -5.43 3.25
N ILE A 145 -1.82 -4.55 2.82
CA ILE A 145 -1.99 -4.17 1.41
C ILE A 145 -0.70 -3.57 0.85
N PHE A 146 -0.16 -2.55 1.53
CA PHE A 146 1.07 -1.89 1.13
C PHE A 146 2.25 -2.87 1.10
N ALA A 147 2.37 -3.74 2.10
CA ALA A 147 3.43 -4.74 2.13
C ALA A 147 3.42 -5.65 0.90
N LYS A 148 2.24 -6.14 0.51
CA LYS A 148 2.07 -7.02 -0.66
C LYS A 148 2.41 -6.33 -1.96
N VAL A 149 1.93 -5.10 -2.16
CA VAL A 149 2.23 -4.34 -3.38
C VAL A 149 3.72 -4.03 -3.48
N HIS A 150 4.34 -3.59 -2.37
CA HIS A 150 5.77 -3.32 -2.34
C HIS A 150 6.63 -4.57 -2.57
N TRP A 151 6.17 -5.74 -2.08
CA TRP A 151 6.82 -7.02 -2.34
C TRP A 151 6.75 -7.38 -3.82
N GLN A 152 5.57 -7.32 -4.44
CA GLN A 152 5.38 -7.61 -5.87
C GLN A 152 6.20 -6.68 -6.79
N GLN A 153 6.50 -5.47 -6.33
CA GLN A 153 7.26 -4.46 -7.08
C GLN A 153 8.76 -4.47 -6.75
N GLY A 154 9.26 -5.44 -5.97
CA GLY A 154 10.68 -5.58 -5.65
C GLY A 154 11.22 -4.60 -4.61
N THR A 155 10.37 -3.76 -4.01
CA THR A 155 10.75 -2.81 -2.96
C THR A 155 10.74 -3.46 -1.56
N HIS A 156 11.56 -4.51 -1.40
CA HIS A 156 11.53 -5.41 -0.24
C HIS A 156 11.74 -4.73 1.12
N ASN A 157 12.61 -3.72 1.19
CA ASN A 157 12.84 -2.97 2.43
C ASN A 157 11.55 -2.28 2.92
N VAL A 158 10.77 -1.70 2.02
CA VAL A 158 9.48 -1.06 2.34
C VAL A 158 8.44 -2.13 2.68
N ALA A 159 8.40 -3.22 1.90
CA ALA A 159 7.51 -4.35 2.15
C ALA A 159 7.69 -4.93 3.57
N ARG A 160 8.94 -5.16 4.00
CA ARG A 160 9.29 -5.67 5.33
C ARG A 160 8.76 -4.77 6.45
N LEU A 161 8.95 -3.46 6.34
CA LEU A 161 8.46 -2.49 7.33
C LEU A 161 6.93 -2.53 7.45
N HIS A 162 6.22 -2.63 6.32
CA HIS A 162 4.77 -2.74 6.33
C HIS A 162 4.29 -4.10 6.86
N PHE A 163 4.92 -5.22 6.50
CA PHE A 163 4.55 -6.54 7.05
C PHE A 163 4.69 -6.59 8.57
N LEU A 164 5.75 -5.99 9.12
CA LEU A 164 5.98 -5.89 10.57
C LEU A 164 4.83 -5.18 11.30
N LEU A 165 4.27 -4.14 10.67
CA LEU A 165 3.13 -3.38 11.20
C LEU A 165 1.77 -4.03 10.87
N SER A 166 1.72 -4.95 9.91
CA SER A 166 0.55 -5.78 9.63
C SER A 166 0.26 -6.78 10.77
N ASN A 167 -0.93 -7.39 10.74
CA ASN A 167 -1.31 -8.48 11.64
C ASN A 167 -1.44 -9.80 10.88
N ASP A 168 -0.58 -10.03 9.88
CA ASP A 168 -0.57 -11.26 9.07
C ASP A 168 0.79 -11.98 9.15
N PRO A 169 1.00 -12.77 10.22
CA PRO A 169 2.29 -13.45 10.43
C PRO A 169 2.61 -14.49 9.36
N GLN A 170 1.59 -15.09 8.73
CA GLN A 170 1.79 -16.12 7.71
C GLN A 170 2.32 -15.50 6.42
N GLU A 171 1.69 -14.42 5.94
CA GLU A 171 2.17 -13.73 4.74
C GLU A 171 3.52 -13.04 5.01
N PHE A 172 3.74 -12.54 6.23
CA PHE A 172 5.06 -12.02 6.60
C PHE A 172 6.15 -13.09 6.57
N ALA A 173 5.87 -14.30 7.07
CA ALA A 173 6.81 -15.42 7.00
C ALA A 173 7.13 -15.80 5.54
N LYS A 174 6.12 -15.89 4.66
CA LYS A 174 6.32 -16.15 3.24
C LYS A 174 7.20 -15.10 2.58
N PHE A 175 6.94 -13.82 2.84
CA PHE A 175 7.76 -12.73 2.35
C PHE A 175 9.20 -12.84 2.83
N MET A 176 9.42 -13.12 4.13
CA MET A 176 10.77 -13.22 4.67
C MET A 176 11.53 -14.40 4.06
N ILE A 177 10.89 -15.56 3.87
CA ILE A 177 11.51 -16.72 3.21
C ILE A 177 11.88 -16.38 1.76
N ASP A 178 10.95 -15.81 1.00
CA ASP A 178 11.21 -15.39 -0.38
C ASP A 178 12.37 -14.40 -0.45
N TYR A 179 12.37 -13.39 0.43
CA TYR A 179 13.43 -12.40 0.51
C TYR A 179 14.79 -13.05 0.81
N THR A 180 14.91 -13.88 1.85
CA THR A 180 16.19 -14.48 2.24
C THR A 180 16.70 -15.53 1.26
N THR A 181 15.82 -16.16 0.49
CA THR A 181 16.21 -17.22 -0.47
C THR A 181 16.49 -16.70 -1.87
N ASN A 182 15.79 -15.66 -2.31
CA ASN A 182 15.82 -15.21 -3.71
C ASN A 182 16.39 -13.80 -3.90
N HIS A 183 16.44 -12.97 -2.85
CA HIS A 183 16.68 -11.53 -3.00
C HIS A 183 17.75 -10.98 -2.07
N ASP A 184 18.16 -11.71 -1.03
CA ASP A 184 19.31 -11.34 -0.23
C ASP A 184 20.59 -11.68 -0.99
N GLU A 185 21.45 -10.66 -1.16
CA GLU A 185 22.74 -10.77 -1.84
C GLU A 185 23.86 -11.18 -0.87
N SER A 186 23.53 -11.44 0.40
CA SER A 186 24.52 -11.87 1.39
C SER A 186 25.17 -13.20 1.00
N GLU A 187 26.51 -13.25 1.05
CA GLU A 187 27.28 -14.47 0.73
C GLU A 187 27.09 -15.60 1.76
N HIS A 188 26.45 -15.31 2.90
CA HIS A 188 26.27 -16.22 4.03
C HIS A 188 24.79 -16.49 4.26
N ASP A 189 24.43 -17.74 4.55
CA ASP A 189 23.07 -18.07 4.97
C ASP A 189 22.80 -17.46 6.36
N GLU A 190 22.19 -16.27 6.39
CA GLU A 190 21.78 -15.54 7.59
C GLU A 190 20.28 -15.71 7.91
N SER A 191 19.66 -16.77 7.39
CA SER A 191 18.21 -16.99 7.49
C SER A 191 17.70 -17.02 8.94
N ASP A 192 18.51 -17.49 9.88
CA ASP A 192 18.20 -17.49 11.32
C ASP A 192 18.29 -16.08 11.93
N ASN A 193 19.26 -15.26 11.52
CA ASN A 193 19.37 -13.86 11.91
C ASN A 193 18.13 -13.07 11.47
N TYR A 194 17.66 -13.25 10.23
CA TYR A 194 16.44 -12.61 9.76
C TYR A 194 15.20 -13.00 10.57
N ALA A 195 15.07 -14.29 10.90
CA ALA A 195 14.00 -14.77 11.77
C ALA A 195 14.07 -14.12 13.16
N ALA A 196 15.25 -14.12 13.77
CA ALA A 196 15.49 -13.53 15.09
C ALA A 196 15.17 -12.03 15.10
N GLN A 197 15.65 -11.28 14.09
CA GLN A 197 15.35 -9.86 13.94
C GLN A 197 13.86 -9.59 13.85
N ALA A 198 13.13 -10.32 13.00
CA ALA A 198 11.68 -10.15 12.84
C ALA A 198 10.92 -10.47 14.14
N VAL A 199 11.30 -11.54 14.85
CA VAL A 199 10.73 -11.90 16.15
C VAL A 199 10.97 -10.79 17.17
N PHE A 200 12.21 -10.32 17.33
CA PHE A 200 12.52 -9.26 18.28
C PHE A 200 11.79 -7.96 17.96
N GLN A 201 11.73 -7.57 16.68
CA GLN A 201 10.96 -6.41 16.25
C GLN A 201 9.46 -6.56 16.58
N LEU A 202 8.84 -7.71 16.31
CA LEU A 202 7.44 -7.94 16.67
C LEU A 202 7.22 -7.86 18.19
N LEU A 203 8.17 -8.34 18.99
CA LEU A 203 8.13 -8.23 20.45
C LEU A 203 8.25 -6.78 20.94
N THR A 204 9.09 -5.93 20.34
CA THR A 204 9.14 -4.49 20.69
C THR A 204 7.83 -3.78 20.35
N TYR A 205 7.11 -4.25 19.33
CA TYR A 205 5.76 -3.80 19.02
C TYR A 205 4.66 -4.38 19.92
N LYS A 206 5.02 -5.20 20.92
CA LYS A 206 4.13 -5.92 21.85
C LYS A 206 3.22 -6.95 21.15
N LYS A 207 3.66 -7.52 20.04
CA LYS A 207 2.90 -8.49 19.24
C LYS A 207 3.36 -9.94 19.50
N LEU A 208 3.32 -10.40 20.76
CA LEU A 208 3.81 -11.74 21.16
C LEU A 208 3.20 -12.88 20.33
N ARG A 209 1.88 -12.91 20.20
CA ARG A 209 1.19 -13.98 19.42
C ARG A 209 1.59 -13.97 17.95
N ILE A 210 1.73 -12.79 17.36
CA ILE A 210 2.16 -12.63 15.96
C ILE A 210 3.60 -13.12 15.81
N ALA A 211 4.50 -12.76 16.74
CA ALA A 211 5.89 -13.21 16.74
C ALA A 211 6.00 -14.74 16.80
N GLN A 212 5.25 -15.37 17.70
CA GLN A 212 5.21 -16.83 17.83
C GLN A 212 4.70 -17.51 16.55
N THR A 213 3.58 -17.02 16.00
CA THR A 213 3.00 -17.59 14.78
C THR A 213 3.90 -17.37 13.57
N PHE A 214 4.49 -16.18 13.43
CA PHE A 214 5.47 -15.87 12.39
C PHE A 214 6.66 -16.85 12.46
N PHE A 215 7.26 -17.01 13.64
CA PHE A 215 8.41 -17.89 13.83
C PHE A 215 8.07 -19.35 13.48
N SER A 216 6.90 -19.82 13.89
CA SER A 216 6.43 -21.17 13.55
C SER A 216 6.26 -21.37 12.04
N PHE A 217 5.65 -20.43 11.33
CA PHE A 217 5.53 -20.50 9.87
C PHE A 217 6.89 -20.45 9.19
N TYR A 218 7.76 -19.54 9.64
CA TYR A 218 9.09 -19.37 9.06
C TYR A 218 9.94 -20.64 9.22
N CYS A 219 10.08 -21.20 10.43
CA CYS A 219 10.87 -22.40 10.65
C CYS A 219 10.32 -23.63 9.92
N ARG A 220 9.00 -23.75 9.79
CA ARG A 220 8.36 -24.86 9.08
C ARG A 220 8.59 -24.81 7.58
N ASP A 221 8.49 -23.62 6.99
CA ASP A 221 8.45 -23.46 5.54
C ASP A 221 9.82 -23.07 4.93
N HIS A 222 10.79 -22.63 5.74
CA HIS A 222 12.10 -22.19 5.26
C HIS A 222 13.00 -23.40 4.88
N PRO A 223 13.58 -23.43 3.66
CA PRO A 223 14.30 -24.62 3.16
C PRO A 223 15.56 -24.98 3.96
N ASN A 224 16.24 -23.99 4.53
CA ASN A 224 17.51 -24.20 5.24
C ASN A 224 17.37 -24.30 6.77
N ILE A 225 16.16 -24.20 7.32
CA ILE A 225 15.90 -24.25 8.76
C ILE A 225 15.06 -25.48 9.07
N ARG A 226 15.35 -26.19 10.17
CA ARG A 226 14.50 -27.31 10.60
C ARG A 226 13.21 -26.78 11.21
N GLU A 227 12.11 -27.52 11.01
CA GLU A 227 10.79 -27.14 11.55
C GLU A 227 10.77 -27.04 13.08
N THR A 228 11.48 -27.96 13.77
CA THR A 228 11.44 -28.06 15.24
C THR A 228 12.83 -28.08 15.86
N PHE A 229 12.89 -27.75 17.14
CA PHE A 229 14.09 -27.91 17.95
C PHE A 229 14.59 -29.38 17.93
N PRO A 230 15.91 -29.63 17.85
CA PRO A 230 16.98 -28.65 17.64
C PRO A 230 17.08 -28.17 16.19
N PHE A 231 17.16 -26.85 16.00
CA PHE A 231 16.97 -26.17 14.71
C PHE A 231 18.15 -26.29 13.72
N LYS A 232 19.35 -26.70 14.17
CA LYS A 232 20.48 -27.02 13.27
C LYS A 232 20.37 -28.45 12.74
N LYS A 233 20.74 -28.68 11.48
CA LYS A 233 21.20 -30.01 11.05
C LYS A 233 22.51 -30.26 11.79
N SER A 234 22.58 -31.33 12.60
CA SER A 234 23.90 -31.79 13.05
C SER A 234 24.74 -32.08 11.81
N PRO A 235 26.02 -31.68 11.76
CA PRO A 235 26.93 -32.27 10.79
C PRO A 235 26.90 -33.79 11.02
N MET A 236 26.61 -34.54 9.96
CA MET A 236 26.96 -35.97 9.92
C MET A 236 28.46 -36.09 9.72
#